data_AF-A0A8T3NLG9-F1
#
_entry.id   AF-A0A8T3NLG9-F1
#
_cell.length_a   1.000
_cell.length_b   1.000
_cell.length_c   1.000
_cell.angle_alpha   90.00
_cell.angle_beta   90.00
_cell.angle_gamma   90.00
#
_symmetry.space_group_name_H-M   'P 1'
#
loop_
_entity.id
_entity.type
_entity.pdbx_description
1 polymer ?
#
loop_
_entity_poly.entity_id
_entity_poly.type
_entity_poly.pdbx_seq_one_letter_code
_entity_poly.pdbx_strand_id
1 'polypeptide(L)'
;MAAEPDAQSLAGTMGRAKRMNADGQPAGEEIDTSILPLVDALNAFDGISTIGSCGGHPEPLNNPSQWPEGSWYVKFDVARTVAGWRVLEFLAWLINNDYARSGHQVVLLPKSPPPYANTPGKCLSFALEGSAGEDAAQLATWMDRCREQCYIPPRLRPPRK
;
A
#
# COMPACT_ATOMS: atom_id res chain seq x y z
N MET A 1 6.94 60.34 -5.06
CA MET A 1 6.16 59.18 -4.56
C MET A 1 5.99 58.23 -5.72
N ALA A 2 6.88 57.24 -5.82
CA ALA A 2 6.83 56.23 -6.87
C ALA A 2 5.81 55.16 -6.46
N ALA A 3 4.91 54.81 -7.37
CA ALA A 3 3.98 53.72 -7.24
C ALA A 3 4.72 52.39 -7.48
N GLU A 4 4.49 51.41 -6.60
CA GLU A 4 4.97 50.04 -6.76
C GLU A 4 4.17 49.32 -7.87
N PRO A 5 4.81 48.52 -8.74
CA PRO A 5 4.09 47.62 -9.63
C PRO A 5 3.85 46.24 -9.00
N ASP A 6 2.62 45.75 -9.23
CA ASP A 6 2.10 44.42 -8.92
C ASP A 6 2.99 43.28 -9.42
N ALA A 7 3.22 42.29 -8.55
CA ALA A 7 3.83 41.01 -8.88
C ALA A 7 2.86 39.86 -8.59
N GLN A 8 1.94 39.60 -9.54
CA GLN A 8 1.45 38.24 -9.76
C GLN A 8 2.23 37.63 -10.92
N SER A 9 3.00 36.57 -10.64
CA SER A 9 3.29 35.42 -11.52
C SER A 9 4.61 34.77 -11.10
N LEU A 10 4.66 33.44 -11.14
CA LEU A 10 5.81 32.54 -10.92
C LEU A 10 6.03 32.04 -9.48
N ALA A 11 5.15 31.12 -9.04
CA ALA A 11 5.56 30.03 -8.16
C ALA A 11 5.04 28.71 -8.73
N GLY A 12 5.74 28.21 -9.75
CA GLY A 12 5.59 26.84 -10.22
C GLY A 12 6.06 25.85 -9.16
N THR A 13 5.27 24.80 -8.98
CA THR A 13 5.70 23.41 -8.74
C THR A 13 7.08 23.24 -8.08
N MET A 14 7.21 23.50 -6.79
CA MET A 14 8.27 22.87 -6.00
C MET A 14 7.82 21.48 -5.59
N GLY A 15 8.16 20.51 -6.43
CA GLY A 15 8.21 19.10 -6.04
C GLY A 15 9.10 18.93 -4.82
N ARG A 16 8.59 18.22 -3.81
CA ARG A 16 9.31 17.87 -2.58
C ARG A 16 10.67 17.26 -2.95
N ALA A 17 11.77 17.87 -2.53
CA ALA A 17 13.11 17.38 -2.81
C ALA A 17 13.26 15.91 -2.36
N LYS A 18 13.64 15.05 -3.30
CA LYS A 18 13.89 13.62 -3.07
C LYS A 18 15.11 13.50 -2.16
N ARG A 19 14.98 12.81 -1.02
CA ARG A 19 16.13 12.55 -0.14
C ARG A 19 17.18 11.79 -0.94
N MET A 20 18.44 12.18 -0.82
CA MET A 20 19.56 11.49 -1.46
C MET A 20 20.31 10.69 -0.41
N ASN A 21 20.80 9.51 -0.78
CA ASN A 21 21.72 8.75 0.05
C ASN A 21 23.13 9.34 -0.04
N ALA A 22 24.07 8.86 0.79
CA ALA A 22 25.44 9.36 0.89
C ALA A 22 26.20 9.37 -0.46
N ASP A 23 25.77 8.55 -1.41
CA ASP A 23 26.37 8.41 -2.74
C ASP A 23 25.67 9.28 -3.83
N GLY A 24 24.80 10.22 -3.45
CA GLY A 24 24.17 11.16 -4.38
C GLY A 24 23.10 10.54 -5.28
N GLN A 25 22.74 9.28 -5.07
CA GLN A 25 21.60 8.64 -5.72
C GLN A 25 20.29 9.03 -5.03
N PRO A 26 19.17 9.15 -5.79
CA PRO A 26 17.87 9.32 -5.19
C PRO A 26 17.60 8.14 -4.25
N ALA A 27 17.37 8.41 -2.97
CA ALA A 27 16.92 7.43 -2.00
C ALA A 27 15.46 7.06 -2.32
N GLY A 28 15.25 6.33 -3.41
CA GLY A 28 14.10 5.44 -3.49
C GLY A 28 14.49 4.22 -2.67
N GLU A 29 13.70 3.87 -1.67
CA GLU A 29 13.72 2.50 -1.18
C GLU A 29 13.42 1.60 -2.39
N GLU A 30 14.41 0.87 -2.84
CA GLU A 30 14.24 -0.14 -3.88
C GLU A 30 13.30 -1.19 -3.30
N ILE A 31 12.11 -1.32 -3.90
CA ILE A 31 11.13 -2.30 -3.46
C ILE A 31 11.72 -3.69 -3.74
N ASP A 32 11.66 -4.57 -2.75
CA ASP A 32 12.10 -5.96 -2.88
C ASP A 32 11.45 -6.61 -4.11
N THR A 33 12.24 -7.14 -5.03
CA THR A 33 11.71 -7.69 -6.28
C THR A 33 10.77 -8.87 -6.05
N SER A 34 10.91 -9.58 -4.92
CA SER A 34 10.03 -10.69 -4.52
C SER A 34 8.62 -10.23 -4.12
N ILE A 35 8.46 -8.99 -3.64
CA ILE A 35 7.16 -8.47 -3.16
C ILE A 35 6.41 -7.69 -4.24
N LEU A 36 7.09 -7.29 -5.32
CA LEU A 36 6.53 -6.49 -6.41
C LEU A 36 5.22 -7.05 -7.00
N PRO A 37 5.09 -8.36 -7.30
CA PRO A 37 3.84 -8.89 -7.85
C PRO A 37 2.63 -8.65 -6.94
N LEU A 38 2.82 -8.77 -5.62
CA LEU A 38 1.75 -8.55 -4.65
C LEU A 38 1.41 -7.06 -4.51
N VAL A 39 2.42 -6.19 -4.56
CA VAL A 39 2.24 -4.74 -4.58
C VAL A 39 1.42 -4.32 -5.81
N ASP A 40 1.75 -4.87 -6.98
CA ASP A 40 1.04 -4.58 -8.23
C ASP A 40 -0.41 -5.10 -8.19
N ALA A 41 -0.62 -6.33 -7.73
CA ALA A 41 -1.97 -6.92 -7.58
C ALA A 41 -2.86 -6.10 -6.63
N LEU A 42 -2.31 -5.58 -5.53
CA LEU A 42 -3.04 -4.70 -4.61
C LEU A 42 -3.37 -3.34 -5.25
N ASN A 43 -2.41 -2.73 -5.93
CA ASN A 43 -2.62 -1.43 -6.59
C ASN A 43 -3.53 -1.51 -7.82
N ALA A 44 -3.83 -2.71 -8.32
CA ALA A 44 -4.81 -2.92 -9.39
C ALA A 44 -6.27 -2.69 -8.93
N PHE A 45 -6.53 -2.56 -7.63
CA PHE A 45 -7.85 -2.20 -7.12
C PHE A 45 -8.03 -0.68 -7.01
N ASP A 46 -9.14 -0.19 -7.56
CA ASP A 46 -9.54 1.22 -7.41
C ASP A 46 -9.67 1.61 -5.93
N GLY A 47 -8.86 2.57 -5.50
CA GLY A 47 -8.87 3.10 -4.14
C GLY A 47 -7.95 2.39 -3.16
N ILE A 48 -7.04 1.53 -3.63
CA ILE A 48 -5.90 1.03 -2.85
C ILE A 48 -4.64 1.81 -3.22
N SER A 49 -3.78 2.06 -2.24
CA SER A 49 -2.46 2.62 -2.47
C SER A 49 -1.46 2.01 -1.49
N THR A 50 -0.49 1.25 -2.00
CA THR A 50 0.59 0.67 -1.17
C THR A 50 1.52 1.78 -0.67
N ILE A 51 1.84 1.76 0.62
CA ILE A 51 2.63 2.80 1.32
C ILE A 51 3.91 2.24 1.99
N GLY A 52 4.12 0.93 1.94
CA GLY A 52 5.36 0.29 2.42
C GLY A 52 5.28 -1.23 2.29
N SER A 53 6.43 -1.89 2.17
CA SER A 53 6.51 -3.34 1.99
C SER A 53 7.88 -3.88 2.37
N CYS A 54 7.96 -5.17 2.69
CA CYS A 54 9.21 -5.92 2.87
C CYS A 54 8.99 -7.38 2.45
N GLY A 55 9.91 -7.95 1.65
CA GLY A 55 9.86 -9.35 1.20
C GLY A 55 10.47 -10.36 2.18
N GLY A 56 11.12 -9.87 3.25
CA GLY A 56 11.85 -10.70 4.20
C GLY A 56 13.31 -10.88 3.81
N HIS A 57 14.22 -10.91 4.78
CA HIS A 57 15.66 -10.99 4.54
C HIS A 57 16.36 -12.02 5.44
N PRO A 58 17.42 -12.71 4.94
CA PRO A 58 18.12 -13.80 5.65
C PRO A 58 18.82 -13.36 6.94
N GLU A 59 19.15 -12.07 7.07
CA GLU A 59 19.62 -11.48 8.32
C GLU A 59 18.66 -10.33 8.71
N PRO A 60 18.10 -10.28 9.94
CA PRO A 60 17.39 -9.10 10.39
C PRO A 60 18.42 -7.99 10.68
N LEU A 61 18.80 -7.26 9.63
CA LEU A 61 19.90 -6.31 9.64
C LEU A 61 19.45 -4.97 10.24
N ASN A 62 19.55 -4.85 11.57
CA ASN A 62 19.60 -3.58 12.32
C ASN A 62 18.44 -2.58 12.14
N ASN A 63 17.39 -2.91 11.39
CA ASN A 63 16.27 -2.02 11.08
C ASN A 63 14.94 -2.65 11.56
N PRO A 64 14.18 -1.96 12.45
CA PRO A 64 12.89 -2.44 12.96
C PRO A 64 11.83 -2.74 11.89
N SER A 65 12.00 -2.25 10.67
CA SER A 65 11.06 -2.43 9.56
C SER A 65 11.38 -3.64 8.65
N GLN A 66 12.46 -4.37 8.92
CA GLN A 66 12.81 -5.59 8.18
C GLN A 66 12.25 -6.82 8.87
N TRP A 67 11.67 -7.71 8.06
CA TRP A 67 11.13 -8.99 8.51
C TRP A 67 12.14 -10.11 8.22
N PRO A 68 12.15 -11.19 9.02
CA PRO A 68 13.01 -12.33 8.75
C PRO A 68 12.61 -13.03 7.46
N GLU A 69 13.55 -13.74 6.84
CA GLU A 69 13.30 -14.60 5.69
C GLU A 69 12.12 -15.56 5.93
N GLY A 70 11.34 -15.78 4.88
CA GLY A 70 10.10 -16.57 4.95
C GLY A 70 8.91 -15.82 5.56
N SER A 71 9.04 -14.52 5.83
CA SER A 71 7.93 -13.65 6.23
C SER A 71 7.98 -12.33 5.47
N TRP A 72 6.81 -11.78 5.14
CA TRP A 72 6.70 -10.55 4.36
C TRP A 72 5.52 -9.71 4.82
N TYR A 73 5.54 -8.42 4.47
CA TYR A 73 4.37 -7.56 4.62
C TYR A 73 4.19 -6.59 3.46
N VAL A 74 2.93 -6.22 3.21
CA VAL A 74 2.56 -5.08 2.37
C VAL A 74 1.54 -4.23 3.11
N LYS A 75 1.90 -2.96 3.33
CA LYS A 75 1.05 -1.95 3.97
C LYS A 75 0.43 -1.05 2.92
N PHE A 76 -0.86 -0.76 3.06
CA PHE A 76 -1.59 0.06 2.11
C PHE A 76 -2.66 0.93 2.79
N ASP A 77 -3.01 2.02 2.11
CA ASP A 77 -4.13 2.87 2.43
C ASP A 77 -5.35 2.50 1.58
N VAL A 78 -6.53 2.75 2.15
CA VAL A 78 -7.82 2.58 1.47
C VAL A 78 -8.48 3.95 1.34
N ALA A 79 -8.84 4.33 0.12
CA ALA A 79 -9.59 5.54 -0.16
C ALA A 79 -10.92 5.53 0.60
N ARG A 80 -11.27 6.65 1.24
CA ARG A 80 -12.51 6.79 2.03
C ARG A 80 -13.73 7.04 1.15
N THR A 81 -13.96 6.11 0.24
CA THR A 81 -15.06 6.11 -0.71
C THR A 81 -15.80 4.79 -0.61
N VAL A 82 -17.02 4.73 -1.15
CA VAL A 82 -17.77 3.46 -1.25
C VAL A 82 -16.96 2.41 -2.03
N ALA A 83 -16.17 2.84 -3.02
CA ALA A 83 -15.29 1.98 -3.79
C ALA A 83 -14.21 1.33 -2.92
N GLY A 84 -13.44 2.15 -2.17
CA GLY A 84 -12.37 1.64 -1.31
C GLY A 84 -12.91 0.70 -0.23
N TRP A 85 -14.06 1.01 0.38
CA TRP A 85 -14.68 0.12 1.36
C TRP A 85 -15.12 -1.23 0.77
N ARG A 86 -15.60 -1.26 -0.48
CA ARG A 86 -15.92 -2.53 -1.17
C ARG A 86 -14.68 -3.36 -1.47
N VAL A 87 -13.57 -2.71 -1.87
CA VAL A 87 -12.30 -3.42 -2.02
C VAL A 87 -11.87 -4.01 -0.69
N LEU A 88 -11.95 -3.24 0.40
CA LEU A 88 -11.57 -3.73 1.73
C LEU A 88 -12.44 -4.92 2.18
N GLU A 89 -13.76 -4.86 1.94
CA GLU A 89 -14.68 -5.97 2.20
C GLU A 89 -14.28 -7.22 1.41
N PHE A 90 -13.99 -7.07 0.12
CA PHE A 90 -13.53 -8.15 -0.73
C PHE A 90 -12.19 -8.75 -0.25
N LEU A 91 -11.20 -7.92 0.04
CA LEU A 91 -9.90 -8.36 0.55
C LEU A 91 -10.03 -9.05 1.91
N ALA A 92 -10.90 -8.56 2.79
CA ALA A 92 -11.14 -9.20 4.09
C ALA A 92 -11.72 -10.61 3.94
N TRP A 93 -12.68 -10.80 3.03
CA TRP A 93 -13.18 -12.13 2.70
C TRP A 93 -12.10 -13.01 2.05
N LEU A 94 -11.42 -12.48 1.03
CA LEU A 94 -10.42 -13.22 0.26
C LEU A 94 -9.30 -13.74 1.16
N ILE A 95 -8.70 -12.86 1.97
CA ILE A 95 -7.53 -13.21 2.78
C ILE A 95 -7.93 -14.00 4.02
N ASN A 96 -8.84 -13.46 4.83
CA ASN A 96 -9.13 -14.03 6.15
C ASN A 96 -10.15 -15.19 6.09
N ASN A 97 -10.71 -15.50 4.93
CA ASN A 97 -11.66 -16.62 4.76
C ASN A 97 -11.22 -17.56 3.65
N ASP A 98 -11.22 -17.13 2.38
CA ASP A 98 -10.99 -18.04 1.24
C ASP A 98 -9.55 -18.60 1.22
N TYR A 99 -8.56 -17.71 1.29
CA TYR A 99 -7.15 -18.07 1.26
C TYR A 99 -6.73 -18.80 2.55
N ALA A 100 -7.16 -18.29 3.71
CA ALA A 100 -6.92 -18.95 5.00
C ALA A 100 -7.50 -20.37 5.08
N ARG A 101 -8.71 -20.61 4.56
CA ARG A 101 -9.33 -21.96 4.53
C ARG A 101 -8.63 -22.93 3.61
N SER A 102 -7.83 -22.42 2.67
CA SER A 102 -6.97 -23.23 1.81
C SER A 102 -5.64 -23.62 2.50
N GLY A 103 -5.46 -23.24 3.77
CA GLY A 103 -4.30 -23.62 4.60
C GLY A 103 -3.18 -22.58 4.64
N HIS A 104 -3.38 -21.40 4.03
CA HIS A 104 -2.37 -20.34 4.00
C HIS A 104 -2.30 -19.53 5.28
N GLN A 105 -1.11 -19.08 5.64
CA GLN A 105 -0.78 -18.25 6.81
C GLN A 105 -0.59 -16.79 6.44
N VAL A 106 -1.61 -16.21 5.81
CA VAL A 106 -1.66 -14.77 5.50
C VAL A 106 -2.82 -14.12 6.25
N VAL A 107 -2.56 -12.96 6.84
CA VAL A 107 -3.58 -12.19 7.57
C VAL A 107 -3.70 -10.77 7.02
N LEU A 108 -4.94 -10.30 6.89
CA LEU A 108 -5.26 -8.89 6.69
C LEU A 108 -5.64 -8.27 8.03
N LEU A 109 -4.94 -7.21 8.45
CA LEU A 109 -5.24 -6.50 9.69
C LEU A 109 -5.17 -4.96 9.58
N PRO A 110 -5.95 -4.24 10.40
CA PRO A 110 -5.82 -2.80 10.52
C PRO A 110 -4.54 -2.40 11.27
N LYS A 111 -3.96 -1.26 10.88
CA LYS A 111 -2.80 -0.64 11.52
C LYS A 111 -3.06 0.85 11.76
N SER A 112 -2.69 1.33 12.94
CA SER A 112 -2.71 2.75 13.29
C SER A 112 -1.49 3.08 14.14
N PRO A 113 -0.85 4.25 13.96
CA PRO A 113 0.10 4.76 14.92
C PRO A 113 -0.55 4.95 16.30
N PRO A 114 0.26 4.98 17.38
CA PRO A 114 -0.24 5.23 18.73
C PRO A 114 -0.86 6.64 18.85
N PRO A 115 -1.71 6.90 19.86
CA PRO A 115 -2.45 8.16 20.00
C PRO A 115 -1.60 9.44 19.94
N TYR A 116 -0.38 9.41 20.45
CA TYR A 116 0.52 10.57 20.44
C TYR A 116 1.19 10.85 19.08
N ALA A 117 1.09 9.92 18.13
CA ALA A 117 1.68 10.01 16.80
C ALA A 117 0.64 9.87 15.69
N ASN A 118 -0.66 9.86 16.04
CA ASN A 118 -1.74 9.75 15.08
C ASN A 118 -2.48 11.07 14.91
N THR A 119 -3.26 11.13 13.84
CA THR A 119 -4.29 12.12 13.62
C THR A 119 -5.60 11.33 13.55
N PRO A 120 -6.45 11.38 14.59
CA PRO A 120 -7.66 10.56 14.66
C PRO A 120 -8.50 10.66 13.41
N GLY A 121 -8.94 9.51 12.92
CA GLY A 121 -9.68 9.42 11.67
C GLY A 121 -8.88 9.82 10.44
N LYS A 122 -7.54 9.93 10.48
CA LYS A 122 -6.66 10.17 9.31
C LYS A 122 -5.54 9.14 9.14
N CYS A 123 -5.29 8.28 10.12
CA CYS A 123 -4.11 7.41 10.15
C CYS A 123 -4.40 5.90 10.11
N LEU A 124 -5.64 5.50 9.85
CA LEU A 124 -5.96 4.08 9.67
C LEU A 124 -5.41 3.62 8.31
N SER A 125 -4.60 2.57 8.36
CA SER A 125 -4.02 1.85 7.23
C SER A 125 -4.26 0.35 7.43
N PHE A 126 -3.93 -0.47 6.44
CA PHE A 126 -4.07 -1.91 6.50
C PHE A 126 -2.77 -2.60 6.09
N ALA A 127 -2.58 -3.83 6.53
CA ALA A 127 -1.43 -4.63 6.16
C ALA A 127 -1.85 -6.06 5.84
N LEU A 128 -1.25 -6.61 4.78
CA LEU A 128 -1.12 -8.05 4.57
C LEU A 128 0.21 -8.49 5.19
N GLU A 129 0.16 -9.56 5.97
CA GLU A 129 1.35 -10.19 6.57
C GLU A 129 1.30 -11.68 6.27
N GLY A 130 2.36 -12.19 5.65
CA GLY A 130 2.58 -13.63 5.42
C GLY A 130 3.75 -14.13 6.24
N SER A 131 3.65 -15.36 6.75
CA SER A 131 4.67 -15.98 7.60
C SER A 131 4.89 -17.45 7.25
N ALA A 132 5.88 -18.10 7.86
CA ALA A 132 6.13 -19.53 7.70
C ALA A 132 6.37 -19.98 6.24
N GLY A 133 6.99 -19.12 5.43
CA GLY A 133 7.35 -19.43 4.05
C GLY A 133 6.25 -19.17 3.03
N GLU A 134 5.21 -18.39 3.36
CA GLU A 134 4.19 -17.98 2.40
C GLU A 134 4.80 -17.25 1.19
N ASP A 135 4.34 -17.61 0.00
CA ASP A 135 4.78 -17.03 -1.26
C ASP A 135 3.89 -15.84 -1.65
N ALA A 136 4.45 -14.63 -1.59
CA ALA A 136 3.75 -13.41 -1.95
C ALA A 136 3.29 -13.38 -3.42
N ALA A 137 4.07 -13.97 -4.34
CA ALA A 137 3.71 -14.03 -5.77
C ALA A 137 2.56 -15.03 -6.02
N GLN A 138 2.50 -16.10 -5.23
CA GLN A 138 1.37 -17.00 -5.25
C GLN A 138 0.08 -16.29 -4.79
N LEU A 139 0.15 -15.51 -3.71
CA LEU A 139 -0.99 -14.71 -3.26
C LEU A 139 -1.41 -13.68 -4.31
N ALA A 140 -0.46 -13.01 -4.97
CA ALA A 140 -0.74 -12.07 -6.06
C ALA A 140 -1.55 -12.73 -7.18
N THR A 141 -1.10 -13.92 -7.62
CA THR A 141 -1.80 -14.70 -8.64
C THR A 141 -3.22 -15.11 -8.21
N TRP A 142 -3.37 -15.52 -6.95
CA TRP A 142 -4.69 -15.84 -6.39
C TRP A 142 -5.61 -14.62 -6.37
N MET A 143 -5.08 -13.48 -5.94
CA MET A 143 -5.80 -12.21 -5.86
C MET A 143 -6.29 -11.76 -7.24
N ASP A 144 -5.45 -11.82 -8.27
CA ASP A 144 -5.85 -11.47 -9.63
C ASP A 144 -6.94 -12.39 -10.17
N ARG A 145 -6.80 -13.70 -9.99
CA ARG A 145 -7.82 -14.66 -10.38
C ARG A 145 -9.16 -14.39 -9.71
N CYS A 146 -9.17 -14.15 -8.40
CA CYS A 146 -10.41 -13.86 -7.66
C CYS A 146 -10.98 -12.48 -8.02
N ARG A 147 -10.14 -11.50 -8.32
CA ARG A 147 -10.56 -10.17 -8.80
C ARG A 147 -11.29 -10.30 -10.14
N GLU A 148 -10.79 -11.10 -11.06
CA GLU A 148 -11.43 -11.34 -12.36
C GLU A 148 -12.76 -12.10 -12.24
N GLN A 149 -12.84 -13.07 -11.33
CA GLN A 149 -13.98 -13.98 -11.25
C GLN A 149 -15.10 -13.52 -10.31
N CYS A 150 -14.74 -12.84 -9.21
CA CYS A 150 -15.66 -12.61 -8.09
C CYS A 150 -15.80 -11.13 -7.71
N TYR A 151 -14.84 -10.27 -8.07
CA TYR A 151 -14.89 -8.87 -7.69
C TYR A 151 -15.77 -8.06 -8.64
N ILE A 152 -16.82 -7.46 -8.09
CA ILE A 152 -17.72 -6.58 -8.85
C ILE A 152 -17.32 -5.13 -8.57
N PRO A 153 -16.65 -4.44 -9.53
CA PRO A 153 -16.22 -3.07 -9.30
C PRO A 153 -17.42 -2.14 -9.11
N PRO A 154 -17.29 -1.08 -8.29
CA PRO A 154 -18.31 -0.07 -8.15
C PRO A 154 -18.59 0.57 -9.51
N ARG A 155 -19.88 0.70 -9.86
CA ARG A 155 -20.25 1.43 -11.08
C ARG A 155 -19.77 2.87 -10.95
N LEU A 156 -18.88 3.29 -11.85
CA LEU A 156 -18.53 4.70 -12.00
C LEU A 156 -19.83 5.45 -12.30
N ARG A 157 -20.26 6.33 -11.38
CA ARG A 157 -21.36 7.24 -11.72
C ARG A 157 -20.83 8.17 -12.82
N PRO A 158 -21.56 8.35 -13.94
CA PRO A 158 -21.18 9.35 -14.91
C PRO A 158 -21.14 10.73 -14.23
N PRO A 159 -20.23 11.63 -14.65
CA PRO A 159 -20.16 12.96 -14.09
C PRO A 159 -21.53 13.65 -14.19
N ARG A 160 -21.95 14.31 -13.10
CA ARG A 160 -23.13 15.18 -13.14
C ARG A 160 -22.79 16.34 -14.09
N LYS A 161 -23.60 16.50 -15.13
CA LYS A 161 -23.56 17.67 -16.02
C LYS A 161 -23.99 18.92 -15.26
#